data_AF-A0A960SXK3-F1
#
_entry.id   AF-A0A960SXK3-F1
#
_cell.length_a   1.000
_cell.length_b   1.000
_cell.length_c   1.000
_cell.angle_alpha   90.00
_cell.angle_beta   90.00
_cell.angle_gamma   90.00
#
_symmetry.space_group_name_H-M   'P 1'
#
loop_
_entity.id
_entity.type
_entity.pdbx_description
1 polymer ?
#
loop_
_entity_poly.entity_id
_entity_poly.type
_entity_poly.pdbx_seq_one_letter_code
_entity_poly.pdbx_strand_id
1 'polypeptide(L)'
;MTETSVSESGEQPVWARDDAFPRAPEGWGWQDPKGGRHACGSEAELLETIRDDRAGIVFLVWSPRHPHMVVPEEIEGATSELLIARKRRASDDFAESLDRVRWFGFLLAGVTLWMLYQGWAYAPRAADAAERIGFAFRAVLISGSIGISLLMFLIFAFIPWYQSRKRLKELVRWDAGDIAEAVPILRFETWLDYQKAPVTMLMLGIISVVGLVQFLPGSSIEAAGLVKERYPGAGEWWRLLTAPLLHGNPVHFALNAAALYYLGKRVEVFARWPHVVVVFLFSAWVGGEASARFLAAPSVGASGGLMGWLGFLLVFESLHARLVPRRSRRRLLAGVILTAVIGAIGFRFIDNAAHAGGLLAGMAYGALVFPKSSSAMRPRTTITDLVAGAAAMLVLLASAAWAVFVIASAR
;
A
#
# COMPACT_ATOMS: atom_id res chain seq x y z
N MET A 1 11.21 -41.34 -19.27
CA MET A 1 10.74 -40.03 -19.78
C MET A 1 9.28 -39.94 -19.43
N THR A 2 8.97 -39.23 -18.34
CA THR A 2 7.65 -39.20 -17.71
C THR A 2 6.82 -38.04 -18.27
N GLU A 3 5.74 -38.39 -18.94
CA GLU A 3 4.70 -37.50 -19.51
C GLU A 3 3.77 -36.86 -18.45
N THR A 4 4.19 -36.77 -17.19
CA THR A 4 3.35 -36.27 -16.09
C THR A 4 3.51 -34.77 -15.78
N SER A 5 4.45 -34.03 -16.39
CA SER A 5 4.77 -32.66 -15.93
C SER A 5 3.96 -31.53 -16.58
N VAL A 6 3.25 -31.76 -17.68
CA VAL A 6 2.61 -30.66 -18.43
C VAL A 6 1.14 -30.44 -18.04
N SER A 7 0.38 -31.49 -17.65
CA SER A 7 -1.05 -31.35 -17.34
C SER A 7 -1.34 -30.77 -15.96
N GLU A 8 -0.52 -31.07 -14.93
CA GLU A 8 -0.76 -30.58 -13.56
C GLU A 8 -0.42 -29.08 -13.38
N SER A 9 0.55 -28.56 -14.17
CA SER A 9 0.98 -27.17 -14.06
C SER A 9 -0.12 -26.15 -14.37
N GLY A 10 -1.11 -26.51 -15.21
CA GLY A 10 -2.21 -25.63 -15.61
C GLY A 10 -3.31 -25.45 -14.55
N GLU A 11 -3.38 -26.35 -13.56
CA GLU A 11 -4.47 -26.37 -12.57
C GLU A 11 -4.18 -25.48 -11.35
N GLN A 12 -2.89 -25.26 -11.04
CA GLN A 12 -2.46 -24.50 -9.87
C GLN A 12 -1.85 -23.14 -10.24
N PRO A 13 -2.09 -22.10 -9.41
CA PRO A 13 -1.49 -20.80 -9.63
C PRO A 13 0.02 -20.88 -9.40
N VAL A 14 0.77 -19.99 -10.07
CA VAL A 14 2.24 -20.06 -10.11
C VAL A 14 2.89 -20.15 -8.72
N TRP A 15 2.36 -19.44 -7.71
CA TRP A 15 2.89 -19.45 -6.34
C TRP A 15 2.64 -20.76 -5.57
N ALA A 16 1.70 -21.59 -6.03
CA ALA A 16 1.36 -22.86 -5.39
C ALA A 16 2.20 -24.02 -5.93
N ARG A 17 2.85 -23.87 -7.09
CA ARG A 17 3.64 -24.92 -7.73
C ARG A 17 4.96 -25.17 -7.00
N ASP A 18 5.48 -26.38 -7.08
CA ASP A 18 6.77 -26.74 -6.46
C ASP A 18 7.95 -25.95 -7.04
N ASP A 19 7.86 -25.54 -8.30
CA ASP A 19 8.86 -24.74 -9.01
C ASP A 19 8.70 -23.22 -8.83
N ALA A 20 7.83 -22.77 -7.93
CA ALA A 20 7.56 -21.35 -7.68
C ALA A 20 8.79 -20.57 -7.18
N PHE A 21 9.74 -21.28 -6.56
CA PHE A 21 10.94 -20.73 -5.94
C PHE A 21 12.21 -21.27 -6.61
N PRO A 22 13.38 -20.61 -6.41
CA PRO A 22 14.64 -21.06 -6.99
C PRO A 22 15.01 -22.50 -6.59
N ARG A 23 15.82 -23.17 -7.42
CA ARG A 23 16.35 -24.49 -7.08
C ARG A 23 17.14 -24.46 -5.77
N ALA A 24 16.95 -25.49 -4.96
CA ALA A 24 17.68 -25.70 -3.72
C ALA A 24 19.18 -25.96 -4.02
N PRO A 25 20.10 -25.27 -3.33
CA PRO A 25 21.49 -25.71 -3.21
C PRO A 25 21.59 -27.08 -2.52
N GLU A 26 22.76 -27.71 -2.63
CA GLU A 26 23.03 -28.93 -1.87
C GLU A 26 23.09 -28.65 -0.35
N GLY A 27 22.75 -29.67 0.44
CA GLY A 27 22.80 -29.58 1.91
C GLY A 27 21.63 -28.79 2.50
N TRP A 28 21.93 -28.06 3.58
CA TRP A 28 20.95 -27.27 4.33
C TRP A 28 21.32 -25.79 4.30
N GLY A 29 20.32 -24.93 4.41
CA GLY A 29 20.55 -23.51 4.58
C GLY A 29 19.32 -22.65 4.33
N TRP A 30 19.54 -21.35 4.29
CA TRP A 30 18.50 -20.35 4.15
C TRP A 30 18.92 -19.16 3.30
N GLN A 31 17.92 -18.46 2.76
CA GLN A 31 18.09 -17.28 1.95
C GLN A 31 17.47 -16.07 2.65
N ASP A 32 18.19 -14.95 2.63
CA ASP A 32 17.70 -13.67 3.15
C ASP A 32 16.78 -12.94 2.14
N PRO A 33 16.00 -11.93 2.57
CA PRO A 33 15.13 -11.15 1.67
C PRO A 33 15.87 -10.41 0.55
N LYS A 34 17.19 -10.20 0.67
CA LYS A 34 18.04 -9.58 -0.37
C LYS A 34 18.59 -10.61 -1.35
N GLY A 35 18.31 -11.89 -1.14
CA GLY A 35 18.74 -13.00 -1.97
C GLY A 35 20.08 -13.63 -1.55
N GLY A 36 20.71 -13.16 -0.48
CA GLY A 36 21.94 -13.75 0.06
C GLY A 36 21.67 -15.15 0.62
N ARG A 37 22.55 -16.10 0.31
CA ARG A 37 22.40 -17.53 0.66
C ARG A 37 23.39 -17.91 1.75
N HIS A 38 22.90 -18.59 2.77
CA HIS A 38 23.64 -18.97 3.96
C HIS A 38 23.48 -20.48 4.18
N ALA A 39 24.55 -21.24 3.95
CA ALA A 39 24.57 -22.68 4.19
C ALA A 39 24.71 -22.98 5.68
N CYS A 40 24.10 -24.06 6.14
CA CYS A 40 24.30 -24.63 7.46
C CYS A 40 24.67 -26.12 7.37
N GLY A 41 25.33 -26.64 8.40
CA GLY A 41 25.88 -27.99 8.42
C GLY A 41 24.86 -29.09 8.68
N SER A 42 23.66 -28.77 9.18
CA SER A 42 22.65 -29.78 9.54
C SER A 42 21.22 -29.22 9.61
N GLU A 43 20.24 -30.14 9.64
CA GLU A 43 18.83 -29.86 9.94
C GLU A 43 18.68 -29.14 11.29
N ALA A 44 19.39 -29.60 12.32
CA ALA A 44 19.32 -29.02 13.67
C ALA A 44 19.77 -27.55 13.69
N GLU A 45 20.84 -27.21 12.97
CA GLU A 45 21.34 -25.85 12.86
C GLU A 45 20.38 -24.94 12.08
N LEU A 46 19.71 -25.46 11.04
CA LEU A 46 18.66 -24.72 10.33
C LEU A 46 17.47 -24.41 11.27
N LEU A 47 17.02 -25.41 12.04
CA LEU A 47 15.91 -25.26 12.98
C LEU A 47 16.23 -24.26 14.09
N GLU A 48 17.46 -24.29 14.63
CA GLU A 48 17.94 -23.30 15.59
C GLU A 48 17.96 -21.88 14.99
N THR A 49 18.42 -21.76 13.75
CA THR A 49 18.41 -20.48 13.01
C THR A 49 16.99 -19.93 12.85
N ILE A 50 16.02 -20.79 12.50
CA ILE A 50 14.61 -20.42 12.39
C ILE A 50 14.06 -19.98 13.75
N ARG A 51 14.39 -20.69 14.83
CA ARG A 51 13.95 -20.39 16.19
C ARG A 51 14.41 -19.00 16.66
N ASP A 52 15.65 -18.65 16.34
CA ASP A 52 16.28 -17.42 16.78
C ASP A 52 16.15 -16.26 15.79
N ASP A 53 15.46 -16.46 14.66
CA ASP A 53 15.16 -15.41 13.70
C ASP A 53 14.17 -14.36 14.26
N ARG A 54 14.71 -13.38 14.97
CA ARG A 54 13.95 -12.23 15.45
C ARG A 54 13.59 -11.26 14.33
N ALA A 55 14.50 -11.07 13.37
CA ALA A 55 14.43 -9.98 12.39
C ALA A 55 13.68 -10.36 11.10
N GLY A 56 13.28 -11.62 10.92
CA GLY A 56 12.64 -12.07 9.68
C GLY A 56 13.64 -12.25 8.56
N ILE A 57 14.89 -12.59 8.89
CA ILE A 57 15.94 -12.79 7.89
C ILE A 57 15.80 -14.15 7.21
N VAL A 58 15.18 -15.15 7.83
CA VAL A 58 14.99 -16.46 7.20
C VAL A 58 13.78 -16.41 6.29
N PHE A 59 14.01 -16.07 5.01
CA PHE A 59 12.95 -15.80 4.04
C PHE A 59 12.55 -17.05 3.25
N LEU A 60 13.53 -17.79 2.74
CA LEU A 60 13.38 -19.12 2.18
C LEU A 60 14.40 -20.07 2.83
N VAL A 61 14.13 -21.35 2.77
CA VAL A 61 15.02 -22.40 3.27
C VAL A 61 15.19 -23.49 2.24
N TRP A 62 16.29 -24.25 2.32
CA TRP A 62 16.48 -25.46 1.53
C TRP A 62 16.97 -26.61 2.39
N SER A 63 16.63 -27.81 1.94
CA SER A 63 17.08 -29.06 2.53
C SER A 63 17.30 -30.12 1.44
N PRO A 64 18.02 -31.21 1.73
CA PRO A 64 18.24 -32.29 0.76
C PRO A 64 16.95 -32.99 0.31
N ARG A 65 15.84 -32.79 1.04
CA ARG A 65 14.53 -33.40 0.72
C ARG A 65 13.75 -32.61 -0.34
N HIS A 66 14.09 -31.35 -0.59
CA HIS A 66 13.34 -30.48 -1.50
C HIS A 66 14.19 -30.08 -2.71
N PRO A 67 13.72 -30.27 -3.95
CA PRO A 67 14.45 -29.85 -5.15
C PRO A 67 14.49 -28.32 -5.34
N HIS A 68 13.54 -27.62 -4.73
CA HIS A 68 13.41 -26.16 -4.74
C HIS A 68 13.45 -25.64 -3.31
N MET A 69 13.85 -24.38 -3.15
CA MET A 69 13.71 -23.68 -1.88
C MET A 69 12.22 -23.58 -1.51
N VAL A 70 11.92 -23.59 -0.22
CA VAL A 70 10.56 -23.55 0.32
C VAL A 70 10.43 -22.50 1.41
N VAL A 71 9.20 -22.17 1.81
CA VAL A 71 9.03 -21.32 2.99
C VAL A 71 9.38 -22.12 4.27
N PRO A 72 9.85 -21.47 5.34
CA PRO A 72 10.23 -22.17 6.58
C PRO A 72 9.16 -23.11 7.13
N GLU A 73 7.89 -22.78 6.93
CA GLU A 73 6.72 -23.55 7.39
C GLU A 73 6.55 -24.90 6.70
N GLU A 74 7.25 -25.14 5.59
CA GLU A 74 7.23 -26.40 4.84
C GLU A 74 8.34 -27.37 5.30
N ILE A 75 9.27 -26.93 6.16
CA ILE A 75 10.29 -27.82 6.72
C ILE A 75 9.69 -28.68 7.83
N GLU A 76 9.84 -29.99 7.68
CA GLU A 76 9.46 -30.97 8.69
C GLU A 76 10.19 -30.69 10.01
N GLY A 77 9.46 -30.70 11.13
CA GLY A 77 10.01 -30.37 12.45
C GLY A 77 10.17 -28.87 12.74
N ALA A 78 10.02 -27.97 11.77
CA ALA A 78 10.17 -26.52 12.01
C ALA A 78 9.01 -25.89 12.78
N THR A 79 7.86 -26.56 12.87
CA THR A 79 6.63 -26.04 13.49
C THR A 79 6.85 -25.50 14.91
N SER A 80 7.51 -26.24 15.80
CA SER A 80 7.76 -25.81 17.18
C SER A 80 8.64 -24.57 17.22
N GLU A 81 9.71 -24.56 16.42
CA GLU A 81 10.68 -23.48 16.36
C GLU A 81 10.07 -22.20 15.78
N LEU A 82 9.26 -22.33 14.74
CA LEU A 82 8.51 -21.22 14.14
C LEU A 82 7.52 -20.60 15.13
N LEU A 83 6.81 -21.41 15.92
CA LEU A 83 5.90 -20.89 16.94
C LEU A 83 6.66 -20.12 18.03
N ILE A 84 7.83 -20.60 18.44
CA ILE A 84 8.69 -19.90 19.40
C ILE A 84 9.15 -18.56 18.82
N ALA A 85 9.69 -18.55 17.60
CA ALA A 85 10.17 -17.36 16.92
C ALA A 85 9.05 -16.32 16.74
N ARG A 86 7.87 -16.74 16.26
CA ARG A 86 6.70 -15.88 16.05
C ARG A 86 6.14 -15.31 17.33
N LYS A 87 6.03 -16.10 18.40
CA LYS A 87 5.57 -15.62 19.73
C LYS A 87 6.52 -14.56 20.27
N ARG A 88 7.84 -14.78 20.14
CA ARG A 88 8.86 -13.81 20.55
C ARG A 88 8.74 -12.51 19.75
N ARG A 89 8.70 -12.57 18.42
CA ARG A 89 8.53 -11.40 17.54
C ARG A 89 7.24 -10.63 17.83
N ALA A 90 6.12 -11.34 18.01
CA ALA A 90 4.84 -10.69 18.32
C ALA A 90 4.84 -9.99 19.69
N SER A 91 5.60 -10.50 20.66
CA SER A 91 5.80 -9.84 21.95
C SER A 91 6.63 -8.57 21.80
N ASP A 92 7.72 -8.62 21.03
CA ASP A 92 8.57 -7.47 20.75
C ASP A 92 7.80 -6.38 19.99
N ASP A 93 7.07 -6.76 18.92
CA ASP A 93 6.18 -5.87 18.14
C ASP A 93 5.14 -5.19 19.04
N PHE A 94 4.57 -5.94 20.01
CA PHE A 94 3.58 -5.41 20.93
C PHE A 94 4.17 -4.37 21.87
N ALA A 95 5.35 -4.64 22.45
CA ALA A 95 6.05 -3.71 23.31
C ALA A 95 6.38 -2.40 22.58
N GLU A 96 6.96 -2.49 21.37
CA GLU A 96 7.29 -1.32 20.55
C GLU A 96 6.03 -0.51 20.19
N SER A 97 4.95 -1.20 19.81
CA SER A 97 3.69 -0.54 19.47
C SER A 97 3.06 0.21 20.66
N LEU A 98 3.28 -0.26 21.90
CA LEU A 98 2.81 0.42 23.10
C LEU A 98 3.55 1.74 23.33
N ASP A 99 4.85 1.77 23.06
CA ASP A 99 5.64 3.00 23.15
C ASP A 99 5.19 4.04 22.12
N ARG A 100 4.84 3.58 20.91
CA ARG A 100 4.21 4.45 19.90
C ARG A 100 2.89 5.02 20.40
N VAL A 101 2.01 4.20 20.99
CA VAL A 101 0.74 4.67 21.59
C VAL A 101 0.97 5.72 22.66
N ARG A 102 1.97 5.54 23.53
CA ARG A 102 2.34 6.54 24.55
C ARG A 102 2.79 7.85 23.93
N TRP A 103 3.71 7.80 22.96
CA TRP A 103 4.28 9.00 22.34
C TRP A 103 3.25 9.78 21.52
N PHE A 104 2.55 9.13 20.60
CA PHE A 104 1.51 9.77 19.81
C PHE A 104 0.29 10.17 20.64
N GLY A 105 -0.01 9.43 21.71
CA GLY A 105 -1.05 9.78 22.67
C GLY A 105 -0.72 11.06 23.43
N PHE A 106 0.54 11.22 23.86
CA PHE A 106 1.03 12.45 24.48
C PHE A 106 0.94 13.65 23.51
N LEU A 107 1.36 13.46 22.26
CA LEU A 107 1.25 14.50 21.22
C LEU A 107 -0.22 14.91 21.01
N LEU A 108 -1.12 13.95 20.82
CA LEU A 108 -2.55 14.21 20.62
C LEU A 108 -3.16 14.94 21.83
N ALA A 109 -2.84 14.50 23.05
CA ALA A 109 -3.31 15.14 24.28
C ALA A 109 -2.80 16.57 24.39
N GLY A 110 -1.51 16.81 24.12
CA GLY A 110 -0.90 18.14 24.14
C GLY A 110 -1.55 19.11 23.16
N VAL A 111 -1.74 18.69 21.90
CA VAL A 111 -2.43 19.51 20.89
C VAL A 111 -3.88 19.76 21.28
N THR A 112 -4.56 18.78 21.87
CA THR A 112 -5.95 18.92 22.36
C THR A 112 -6.04 19.96 23.47
N LEU A 113 -5.19 19.86 24.50
CA LEU A 113 -5.14 20.82 25.59
C LEU A 113 -4.81 22.23 25.10
N TRP A 114 -3.87 22.35 24.17
CA TRP A 114 -3.53 23.62 23.54
C TRP A 114 -4.72 24.23 22.80
N MET A 115 -5.45 23.44 22.01
CA MET A 115 -6.65 23.93 21.32
C MET A 115 -7.79 24.31 22.27
N LEU A 116 -7.97 23.56 23.36
CA LEU A 116 -8.93 23.92 24.42
C LEU A 116 -8.57 25.26 25.06
N TYR A 117 -7.30 25.45 25.41
CA TYR A 117 -6.79 26.72 25.95
C TYR A 117 -6.99 27.87 24.97
N GLN A 118 -6.65 27.68 23.69
CA GLN A 118 -6.83 28.68 22.64
C GLN A 118 -8.31 29.07 22.50
N GLY A 119 -9.21 28.10 22.35
CA GLY A 119 -10.64 28.40 22.23
C GLY A 119 -11.20 29.10 23.47
N TRP A 120 -10.73 28.75 24.68
CA TRP A 120 -11.09 29.45 25.91
C TRP A 120 -10.59 30.91 25.93
N ALA A 121 -9.31 31.12 25.59
CA ALA A 121 -8.65 32.42 25.66
C ALA A 121 -9.21 33.42 24.63
N TYR A 122 -9.58 32.93 23.44
CA TYR A 122 -10.11 33.76 22.34
C TYR A 122 -11.64 33.92 22.36
N ALA A 123 -12.33 33.31 23.32
CA ALA A 123 -13.76 33.54 23.49
C ALA A 123 -14.05 35.03 23.82
N PRO A 124 -15.18 35.59 23.35
CA PRO A 124 -15.53 36.99 23.56
C PRO A 124 -15.40 37.42 25.03
N ARG A 125 -14.94 38.64 25.30
CA ARG A 125 -14.74 39.11 26.68
C ARG A 125 -16.02 39.04 27.52
N ALA A 126 -17.17 39.30 26.90
CA ALA A 126 -18.49 39.22 27.54
C ALA A 126 -19.01 37.78 27.72
N ALA A 127 -18.33 36.77 27.16
CA ALA A 127 -18.80 35.40 27.21
C ALA A 127 -18.69 34.82 28.62
N ASP A 128 -19.77 34.16 29.06
CA ASP A 128 -19.80 33.46 30.33
C ASP A 128 -18.98 32.16 30.28
N ALA A 129 -18.88 31.45 31.41
CA ALA A 129 -18.09 30.23 31.49
C ALA A 129 -18.61 29.12 30.55
N ALA A 130 -19.92 28.96 30.38
CA ALA A 130 -20.50 27.93 29.53
C ALA A 130 -20.23 28.22 28.04
N GLU A 131 -20.36 29.49 27.66
CA GLU A 131 -20.05 29.95 26.30
C GLU A 131 -18.56 29.75 25.99
N ARG A 132 -17.66 30.08 26.92
CA ARG A 132 -16.21 29.86 26.77
C ARG A 132 -15.86 28.38 26.60
N ILE A 133 -16.50 27.50 27.38
CA ILE A 133 -16.37 26.04 27.20
C ILE A 133 -16.83 25.64 25.79
N GLY A 134 -17.95 26.18 25.33
CA GLY A 134 -18.44 25.97 23.96
C GLY A 134 -17.43 26.39 22.89
N PHE A 135 -16.75 27.53 23.06
CA PHE A 135 -15.67 27.96 22.18
C PHE A 135 -14.46 27.01 22.20
N ALA A 136 -14.03 26.56 23.38
CA ALA A 136 -12.95 25.60 23.54
C ALA A 136 -13.21 24.28 22.79
N PHE A 137 -14.41 23.68 22.98
CA PHE A 137 -14.78 22.45 22.26
C PHE A 137 -14.89 22.67 20.75
N ARG A 138 -15.47 23.79 20.32
CA ARG A 138 -15.52 24.13 18.88
C ARG A 138 -14.12 24.24 18.30
N ALA A 139 -13.17 24.89 18.98
CA ALA A 139 -11.79 25.01 18.53
C ALA A 139 -11.14 23.64 18.30
N VAL A 140 -11.35 22.67 19.19
CA VAL A 140 -10.88 21.29 19.01
C VAL A 140 -11.51 20.64 17.77
N LEU A 141 -12.83 20.75 17.62
CA LEU A 141 -13.58 20.09 16.54
C LEU A 141 -13.29 20.66 15.14
N ILE A 142 -12.93 21.94 15.04
CA ILE A 142 -12.64 22.61 13.77
C ILE A 142 -11.15 22.70 13.45
N SER A 143 -10.26 22.40 14.40
CA SER A 143 -8.82 22.50 14.22
C SER A 143 -8.27 21.41 13.29
N GLY A 144 -7.61 21.84 12.21
CA GLY A 144 -6.87 20.94 11.33
C GLY A 144 -5.73 20.20 12.06
N SER A 145 -5.08 20.86 13.02
CA SER A 145 -4.01 20.26 13.82
C SER A 145 -4.49 19.07 14.64
N ILE A 146 -5.71 19.12 15.19
CA ILE A 146 -6.32 17.98 15.90
C ILE A 146 -6.58 16.83 14.93
N GLY A 147 -7.13 17.12 13.75
CA GLY A 147 -7.34 16.10 12.72
C GLY A 147 -6.03 15.41 12.32
N ILE A 148 -4.95 16.17 12.10
CA ILE A 148 -3.62 15.63 11.78
C ILE A 148 -3.08 14.80 12.96
N SER A 149 -3.11 15.31 14.19
CA SER A 149 -2.63 14.57 15.37
C SER A 149 -3.42 13.28 15.59
N LEU A 150 -4.74 13.30 15.39
CA LEU A 150 -5.60 12.12 15.49
C LEU A 150 -5.26 11.10 14.39
N LEU A 151 -5.01 11.57 13.16
CA LEU A 151 -4.60 10.72 12.06
C LEU A 151 -3.23 10.08 12.32
N MET A 152 -2.26 10.85 12.83
CA MET A 152 -0.95 10.33 13.22
C MET A 152 -1.08 9.29 14.34
N PHE A 153 -1.90 9.56 15.36
CA PHE A 153 -2.20 8.59 16.41
C PHE A 153 -2.83 7.32 15.84
N LEU A 154 -3.79 7.45 14.93
CA LEU A 154 -4.45 6.31 14.31
C LEU A 154 -3.45 5.45 13.51
N ILE A 155 -2.71 6.07 12.58
CA ILE A 155 -1.82 5.38 11.63
C ILE A 155 -0.57 4.83 12.31
N PHE A 156 0.11 5.64 13.13
CA PHE A 156 1.42 5.28 13.67
C PHE A 156 1.39 4.66 15.06
N ALA A 157 0.26 4.75 15.77
CA ALA A 157 0.11 4.20 17.12
C ALA A 157 -1.01 3.15 17.21
N PHE A 158 -2.26 3.54 17.07
CA PHE A 158 -3.41 2.67 17.36
C PHE A 158 -3.47 1.46 16.44
N ILE A 159 -3.29 1.62 15.12
CA ILE A 159 -3.36 0.51 14.18
C ILE A 159 -2.22 -0.51 14.43
N PRO A 160 -0.94 -0.11 14.49
CA PRO A 160 0.15 -1.03 14.83
C PRO A 160 -0.10 -1.77 16.15
N TRP A 161 -0.56 -1.06 17.19
CA TRP A 161 -0.88 -1.65 18.48
C TRP A 161 -2.05 -2.64 18.43
N TYR A 162 -3.13 -2.28 17.74
CA TYR A 162 -4.28 -3.17 17.61
C TYR A 162 -3.89 -4.45 16.85
N GLN A 163 -3.10 -4.32 15.78
CA GLN A 163 -2.62 -5.44 14.98
C GLN A 163 -1.65 -6.33 15.76
N SER A 164 -0.68 -5.75 16.49
CA SER A 164 0.27 -6.50 17.31
C SER A 164 -0.43 -7.24 18.46
N ARG A 165 -1.36 -6.57 19.16
CA ARG A 165 -2.19 -7.17 20.23
C ARG A 165 -3.03 -8.32 19.71
N LYS A 166 -3.67 -8.15 18.53
CA LYS A 166 -4.47 -9.19 17.90
C LYS A 166 -3.60 -10.40 17.55
N ARG A 167 -2.46 -10.18 16.90
CA ARG A 167 -1.49 -11.22 16.53
C ARG A 167 -1.00 -12.00 17.75
N LEU A 168 -0.65 -11.30 18.83
CA LEU A 168 -0.21 -11.93 20.07
C LEU A 168 -1.28 -12.86 20.65
N LYS A 169 -2.54 -12.42 20.69
CA LYS A 169 -3.67 -13.25 21.15
C LYS A 169 -3.92 -14.48 20.25
N GLU A 170 -3.75 -14.32 18.94
CA GLU A 170 -3.91 -15.40 17.97
C GLU A 170 -2.80 -16.45 18.17
N LEU A 171 -1.53 -16.04 18.20
CA LEU A 171 -0.38 -16.95 18.32
C LEU A 171 -0.33 -17.76 19.61
N VAL A 172 -0.95 -17.28 20.70
CA VAL A 172 -1.09 -18.06 21.94
C VAL A 172 -1.90 -19.34 21.71
N ARG A 173 -2.84 -19.32 20.76
CA ARG A 173 -3.74 -20.44 20.46
C ARG A 173 -3.29 -21.30 19.28
N TRP A 174 -2.25 -20.87 18.56
CA TRP A 174 -1.81 -21.56 17.35
C TRP A 174 -1.20 -22.92 17.65
N ASP A 175 -1.58 -23.90 16.84
CA ASP A 175 -1.00 -25.23 16.80
C ASP A 175 -0.33 -25.53 15.45
N ALA A 176 0.03 -26.81 15.23
CA ALA A 176 0.63 -27.26 13.98
C ALA A 176 -0.31 -27.14 12.77
N GLY A 177 -1.62 -27.32 12.97
CA GLY A 177 -2.64 -27.17 11.94
C GLY A 177 -2.76 -25.73 11.47
N ASP A 178 -2.70 -24.76 12.39
CA ASP A 178 -2.71 -23.33 12.04
C ASP A 178 -1.51 -22.92 11.15
N ILE A 179 -0.33 -23.51 11.39
CA ILE A 179 0.83 -23.29 10.54
C ILE A 179 0.58 -23.84 9.14
N ALA A 180 0.10 -25.08 9.04
CA ALA A 180 -0.21 -25.72 7.75
C ALA A 180 -1.25 -24.91 6.96
N GLU A 181 -2.29 -24.37 7.61
CA GLU A 181 -3.26 -23.48 6.97
C GLU A 181 -2.68 -22.14 6.51
N ALA A 182 -1.58 -21.69 7.13
CA ALA A 182 -0.91 -20.44 6.77
C ALA A 182 0.02 -20.62 5.56
N VAL A 183 0.54 -21.83 5.30
CA VAL A 183 1.49 -22.12 4.21
C VAL A 183 1.06 -21.53 2.87
N PRO A 184 -0.17 -21.73 2.35
CA PRO A 184 -0.55 -21.18 1.04
C PRO A 184 -0.50 -19.65 0.98
N ILE A 185 -0.78 -18.97 2.09
CA ILE A 185 -0.76 -17.51 2.18
C ILE A 185 0.70 -17.02 2.24
N LEU A 186 1.54 -17.71 3.00
CA LEU A 186 2.96 -17.37 3.14
C LEU A 186 3.69 -17.62 1.82
N ARG A 187 3.47 -18.77 1.17
CA ARG A 187 3.96 -19.03 -0.18
C ARG A 187 3.55 -17.93 -1.15
N PHE A 188 2.28 -17.51 -1.12
CA PHE A 188 1.79 -16.42 -1.97
C PHE A 188 2.50 -15.09 -1.68
N GLU A 189 2.64 -14.71 -0.41
CA GLU A 189 3.28 -13.44 0.01
C GLU A 189 4.76 -13.44 -0.36
N THR A 190 5.49 -14.51 -0.01
CA THR A 190 6.90 -14.71 -0.37
C THR A 190 7.09 -14.71 -1.87
N TRP A 191 6.25 -15.43 -2.64
CA TRP A 191 6.30 -15.44 -4.10
C TRP A 191 6.07 -14.05 -4.70
N LEU A 192 5.07 -13.31 -4.19
CA LEU A 192 4.78 -11.96 -4.63
C LEU A 192 5.97 -11.05 -4.35
N ASP A 193 6.61 -11.18 -3.20
CA ASP A 193 7.80 -10.42 -2.81
C ASP A 193 9.00 -10.70 -3.73
N TYR A 194 9.16 -11.94 -4.21
CA TYR A 194 10.13 -12.31 -5.25
C TYR A 194 9.89 -11.66 -6.61
N GLN A 195 8.67 -11.25 -6.93
CA GLN A 195 8.37 -10.72 -8.25
C GLN A 195 8.95 -9.31 -8.43
N LYS A 196 9.47 -9.05 -9.63
CA LYS A 196 9.90 -7.72 -10.06
C LYS A 196 8.69 -6.90 -10.51
N ALA A 197 8.79 -5.58 -10.31
CA ALA A 197 7.79 -4.62 -10.76
C ALA A 197 8.48 -3.39 -11.41
N PRO A 198 9.16 -3.57 -12.55
CA PRO A 198 9.97 -2.53 -13.17
C PRO A 198 9.15 -1.28 -13.56
N VAL A 199 7.92 -1.43 -14.06
CA VAL A 199 7.09 -0.27 -14.43
C VAL A 199 6.60 0.48 -13.20
N THR A 200 6.26 -0.24 -12.13
CA THR A 200 5.95 0.37 -10.83
C THR A 200 7.14 1.19 -10.31
N MET A 201 8.36 0.64 -10.38
CA MET A 201 9.58 1.35 -9.99
C MET A 201 9.87 2.56 -10.88
N LEU A 202 9.61 2.45 -12.19
CA LEU A 202 9.71 3.58 -13.12
C LEU A 202 8.74 4.70 -12.74
N MET A 203 7.48 4.38 -12.46
CA MET A 203 6.48 5.37 -12.01
C MET A 203 6.88 6.04 -10.70
N LEU A 204 7.42 5.25 -9.75
CA LEU A 204 7.96 5.80 -8.51
C LEU A 204 9.11 6.77 -8.79
N GLY A 205 10.01 6.42 -9.72
CA GLY A 205 11.10 7.30 -10.17
C GLY A 205 10.58 8.60 -10.80
N ILE A 206 9.60 8.51 -11.71
CA ILE A 206 8.98 9.68 -12.36
C ILE A 206 8.39 10.64 -11.31
N ILE A 207 7.56 10.12 -10.39
CA ILE A 207 6.94 10.93 -9.33
C ILE A 207 7.99 11.50 -8.37
N SER A 208 9.06 10.75 -8.10
CA SER A 208 10.18 11.24 -7.28
C SER A 208 10.91 12.41 -7.96
N VAL A 209 11.15 12.35 -9.27
CA VAL A 209 11.77 13.46 -10.02
C VAL A 209 10.88 14.71 -9.99
N VAL A 210 9.58 14.57 -10.21
CA VAL A 210 8.64 15.70 -10.08
C VAL A 210 8.66 16.24 -8.65
N GLY A 211 8.63 15.37 -7.63
CA GLY A 211 8.68 15.75 -6.22
C GLY A 211 9.96 16.51 -5.84
N LEU A 212 11.12 16.11 -6.36
CA LEU A 212 12.39 16.81 -6.13
C LEU A 212 12.33 18.25 -6.65
N VAL A 213 11.78 18.47 -7.84
CA VAL A 213 11.61 19.82 -8.39
C VAL A 213 10.56 20.60 -7.60
N GLN A 214 9.46 19.95 -7.23
CA GLN A 214 8.34 20.57 -6.52
C GLN A 214 8.71 21.11 -5.14
N PHE A 215 9.58 20.41 -4.39
CA PHE A 215 9.95 20.79 -3.01
C PHE A 215 11.04 21.86 -2.91
N LEU A 216 11.60 22.30 -4.03
CA LEU A 216 12.42 23.51 -4.04
C LEU A 216 11.53 24.75 -3.79
N PRO A 217 12.09 25.87 -3.27
CA PRO A 217 11.31 27.08 -2.99
C PRO A 217 10.51 27.58 -4.21
N GLY A 218 9.23 27.92 -4.01
CA GLY A 218 8.35 28.45 -5.05
C GLY A 218 6.87 28.06 -4.85
N SER A 219 5.99 28.54 -5.72
CA SER A 219 4.53 28.26 -5.70
C SER A 219 4.16 27.04 -6.56
N SER A 220 4.84 25.91 -6.37
CA SER A 220 4.71 24.70 -7.21
C SER A 220 3.27 24.17 -7.36
N ILE A 221 2.45 24.26 -6.30
CA ILE A 221 1.04 23.81 -6.33
C ILE A 221 0.19 24.75 -7.18
N GLU A 222 0.43 26.06 -7.12
CA GLU A 222 -0.26 27.01 -7.99
C GLU A 222 0.14 26.81 -9.45
N ALA A 223 1.44 26.56 -9.68
CA ALA A 223 1.99 26.31 -11.01
C ALA A 223 1.40 25.05 -11.65
N ALA A 224 1.38 23.90 -10.97
CA ALA A 224 1.06 22.60 -11.59
C ALA A 224 0.00 21.75 -10.88
N GLY A 225 -0.52 22.17 -9.73
CA GLY A 225 -1.60 21.47 -9.03
C GLY A 225 -2.96 21.70 -9.70
N LEU A 226 -3.99 20.97 -9.26
CA LEU A 226 -5.34 21.11 -9.76
C LEU A 226 -6.03 22.29 -9.08
N VAL A 227 -5.73 23.50 -9.55
CA VAL A 227 -6.34 24.76 -9.13
C VAL A 227 -7.69 24.89 -9.84
N LYS A 228 -8.79 24.91 -9.05
CA LYS A 228 -10.15 24.70 -9.56
C LYS A 228 -10.66 25.87 -10.40
N GLU A 229 -10.17 27.07 -10.15
CA GLU A 229 -10.52 28.26 -10.90
C GLU A 229 -9.85 28.28 -12.28
N ARG A 230 -8.63 27.74 -12.37
CA ARG A 230 -7.81 27.74 -13.59
C ARG A 230 -8.14 26.57 -14.53
N TYR A 231 -8.50 25.41 -13.98
CA TYR A 231 -8.83 24.21 -14.78
C TYR A 231 -9.95 24.47 -15.81
N PRO A 232 -11.17 24.88 -15.41
CA PRO A 232 -12.23 25.20 -16.35
C PRO A 232 -12.16 26.66 -16.84
N GLY A 233 -11.77 27.61 -15.98
CA GLY A 233 -11.82 29.03 -16.29
C GLY A 233 -10.72 29.51 -17.25
N ALA A 234 -9.50 28.97 -17.13
CA ALA A 234 -8.37 29.31 -18.00
C ALA A 234 -8.05 28.21 -19.03
N GLY A 235 -8.87 27.15 -19.12
CA GLY A 235 -8.68 26.04 -20.05
C GLY A 235 -7.44 25.17 -19.75
N GLU A 236 -6.92 25.19 -18.52
CA GLU A 236 -5.71 24.47 -18.11
C GLU A 236 -6.02 22.99 -17.78
N TRP A 237 -6.62 22.27 -18.73
CA TRP A 237 -7.06 20.87 -18.58
C TRP A 237 -5.92 19.90 -18.20
N TRP A 238 -4.69 20.22 -18.62
CA TRP A 238 -3.49 19.46 -18.29
C TRP A 238 -3.24 19.33 -16.79
N ARG A 239 -3.87 20.19 -15.96
CA ARG A 239 -3.80 20.11 -14.49
C ARG A 239 -4.36 18.82 -13.92
N LEU A 240 -5.31 18.17 -14.62
CA LEU A 240 -5.80 16.84 -14.24
C LEU A 240 -4.71 15.77 -14.33
N LEU A 241 -3.71 15.99 -15.19
CA LEU A 241 -2.61 15.06 -15.43
C LEU A 241 -1.37 15.38 -14.61
N THR A 242 -1.09 16.66 -14.34
CA THR A 242 0.07 17.07 -13.53
C THR A 242 -0.18 16.96 -12.03
N ALA A 243 -1.38 17.30 -11.56
CA ALA A 243 -1.70 17.29 -10.13
C ALA A 243 -1.48 15.92 -9.42
N PRO A 244 -1.76 14.76 -10.05
CA PRO A 244 -1.45 13.46 -9.49
C PRO A 244 0.04 13.21 -9.23
N LEU A 245 0.94 14.00 -9.83
CA LEU A 245 2.39 13.87 -9.68
C LEU A 245 2.94 14.75 -8.54
N LEU A 246 2.16 15.71 -8.06
CA LEU A 246 2.53 16.63 -6.99
C LEU A 246 2.06 16.14 -5.62
N HIS A 247 2.68 16.61 -4.53
CA HIS A 247 2.34 16.22 -3.16
C HIS A 247 2.40 17.41 -2.18
N GLY A 248 1.36 17.63 -1.39
CA GLY A 248 1.29 18.78 -0.48
C GLY A 248 2.42 18.88 0.57
N ASN A 249 3.08 17.77 0.92
CA ASN A 249 4.24 17.75 1.83
C ASN A 249 5.02 16.42 1.71
N PRO A 250 6.23 16.32 2.30
CA PRO A 250 7.06 15.10 2.23
C PRO A 250 6.43 13.84 2.84
N VAL A 251 5.63 13.98 3.91
CA VAL A 251 4.94 12.83 4.53
C VAL A 251 3.85 12.30 3.59
N HIS A 252 3.08 13.20 2.97
CA HIS A 252 2.09 12.84 1.96
C HIS A 252 2.74 12.15 0.75
N PHE A 253 3.92 12.62 0.31
CA PHE A 253 4.72 11.94 -0.70
C PHE A 253 5.14 10.54 -0.26
N ALA A 254 5.72 10.39 0.93
CA ALA A 254 6.21 9.11 1.44
C ALA A 254 5.08 8.06 1.56
N LEU A 255 3.91 8.47 2.05
CA LEU A 255 2.74 7.58 2.14
C LEU A 255 2.24 7.14 0.76
N ASN A 256 2.16 8.06 -0.22
CA ASN A 256 1.80 7.69 -1.59
C ASN A 256 2.87 6.82 -2.26
N ALA A 257 4.16 7.08 -2.04
CA ALA A 257 5.25 6.28 -2.56
C ALA A 257 5.19 4.83 -2.05
N ALA A 258 4.94 4.64 -0.75
CA ALA A 258 4.76 3.32 -0.15
C ALA A 258 3.53 2.60 -0.72
N ALA A 259 2.39 3.30 -0.84
CA ALA A 259 1.17 2.75 -1.42
C ALA A 259 1.33 2.44 -2.92
N LEU A 260 2.07 3.27 -3.66
CA LEU A 260 2.38 3.07 -5.07
C LEU A 260 3.19 1.79 -5.27
N TYR A 261 4.26 1.59 -4.49
CA TYR A 261 5.03 0.36 -4.57
C TYR A 261 4.18 -0.87 -4.22
N TYR A 262 3.43 -0.82 -3.11
CA TYR A 262 2.63 -1.93 -2.64
C TYR A 262 1.52 -2.33 -3.63
N LEU A 263 0.70 -1.37 -4.08
CA LEU A 263 -0.41 -1.64 -4.99
C LEU A 263 0.07 -1.85 -6.42
N GLY A 264 1.00 -1.03 -6.89
CA GLY A 264 1.53 -1.11 -8.26
C GLY A 264 2.20 -2.45 -8.55
N LYS A 265 3.03 -2.95 -7.62
CA LYS A 265 3.64 -4.29 -7.74
C LYS A 265 2.58 -5.37 -7.90
N ARG A 266 1.51 -5.31 -7.12
CA ARG A 266 0.40 -6.25 -7.18
C ARG A 266 -0.32 -6.18 -8.53
N VAL A 267 -0.62 -4.98 -9.03
CA VAL A 267 -1.20 -4.80 -10.37
C VAL A 267 -0.27 -5.33 -11.46
N GLU A 268 1.01 -4.99 -11.42
CA GLU A 268 1.99 -5.39 -12.45
C GLU A 268 2.17 -6.90 -12.51
N VAL A 269 2.24 -7.55 -11.34
CA VAL A 269 2.41 -8.99 -11.22
C VAL A 269 1.20 -9.75 -11.74
N PHE A 270 -0.02 -9.31 -11.43
CA PHE A 270 -1.22 -10.07 -11.79
C PHE A 270 -1.83 -9.66 -13.13
N ALA A 271 -1.96 -8.35 -13.36
CA ALA A 271 -2.64 -7.80 -14.53
C ALA A 271 -1.69 -7.45 -15.68
N ARG A 272 -0.36 -7.40 -15.44
CA ARG A 272 0.69 -6.97 -16.39
C ARG A 272 0.90 -5.46 -16.44
N TRP A 273 2.08 -5.07 -16.93
CA TRP A 273 2.56 -3.70 -16.90
C TRP A 273 1.66 -2.65 -17.58
N PRO A 274 0.93 -2.91 -18.69
CA PRO A 274 0.13 -1.86 -19.32
C PRO A 274 -0.95 -1.32 -18.39
N HIS A 275 -1.59 -2.21 -17.65
CA HIS A 275 -2.70 -1.88 -16.75
C HIS A 275 -2.23 -1.11 -15.52
N VAL A 276 -0.94 -1.19 -15.16
CA VAL A 276 -0.36 -0.35 -14.10
C VAL A 276 -0.58 1.13 -14.46
N VAL A 277 -0.19 1.53 -15.66
CA VAL A 277 -0.21 2.94 -16.05
C VAL A 277 -1.62 3.37 -16.49
N VAL A 278 -2.32 2.52 -17.25
CA VAL A 278 -3.67 2.82 -17.75
C VAL A 278 -4.65 3.03 -16.60
N VAL A 279 -4.69 2.11 -15.64
CA VAL A 279 -5.61 2.23 -14.49
C VAL A 279 -5.25 3.46 -13.66
N PHE A 280 -3.96 3.70 -13.42
CA PHE A 280 -3.53 4.87 -12.65
C PHE A 280 -4.00 6.18 -13.30
N LEU A 281 -3.71 6.38 -14.59
CA LEU A 281 -4.08 7.61 -15.28
C LEU A 281 -5.59 7.77 -15.43
N PHE A 282 -6.31 6.70 -15.79
CA PHE A 282 -7.77 6.75 -15.91
C PHE A 282 -8.43 7.11 -14.58
N SER A 283 -8.02 6.45 -13.49
CA SER A 283 -8.55 6.76 -12.16
C SER A 283 -8.13 8.11 -11.63
N ALA A 284 -6.89 8.56 -11.91
CA ALA A 284 -6.44 9.89 -11.55
C ALA A 284 -7.23 10.97 -12.29
N TRP A 285 -7.54 10.76 -13.58
CA TRP A 285 -8.39 11.65 -14.37
C TRP A 285 -9.80 11.74 -13.81
N VAL A 286 -10.49 10.60 -13.64
CA VAL A 286 -11.87 10.56 -13.13
C VAL A 286 -11.94 11.10 -11.69
N GLY A 287 -10.94 10.78 -10.86
CA GLY A 287 -10.81 11.36 -9.52
C GLY A 287 -10.60 12.87 -9.54
N GLY A 288 -9.74 13.37 -10.42
CA GLY A 288 -9.53 14.82 -10.61
C GLY A 288 -10.80 15.55 -11.04
N GLU A 289 -11.57 14.97 -11.95
CA GLU A 289 -12.87 15.47 -12.40
C GLU A 289 -13.92 15.48 -11.28
N ALA A 290 -13.98 14.43 -10.47
CA ALA A 290 -14.86 14.37 -9.29
C ALA A 290 -14.46 15.46 -8.28
N SER A 291 -13.16 15.55 -7.99
CA SER A 291 -12.61 16.58 -7.11
C SER A 291 -12.93 18.00 -7.60
N ALA A 292 -12.77 18.28 -8.90
CA ALA A 292 -13.08 19.60 -9.46
C ALA A 292 -14.57 19.98 -9.38
N ARG A 293 -15.47 19.00 -9.31
CA ARG A 293 -16.92 19.23 -9.15
C ARG A 293 -17.36 19.41 -7.70
N PHE A 294 -16.71 18.73 -6.76
CA PHE A 294 -17.19 18.65 -5.37
C PHE A 294 -16.33 19.43 -4.36
N LEU A 295 -15.16 19.93 -4.76
CA LEU A 295 -14.25 20.67 -3.89
C LEU A 295 -13.76 21.95 -4.58
N ALA A 296 -13.64 23.03 -3.79
CA ALA A 296 -13.10 24.31 -4.25
C ALA A 296 -11.58 24.43 -4.03
N ALA A 297 -11.05 23.75 -3.01
CA ALA A 297 -9.62 23.83 -2.70
C ALA A 297 -8.76 23.17 -3.79
N PRO A 298 -7.52 23.66 -4.02
CA PRO A 298 -6.58 23.00 -4.92
C PRO A 298 -6.28 21.56 -4.49
N SER A 299 -6.11 20.67 -5.46
CA SER A 299 -5.83 19.25 -5.22
C SER A 299 -4.48 18.84 -5.80
N VAL A 300 -3.76 17.99 -5.07
CA VAL A 300 -2.52 17.33 -5.49
C VAL A 300 -2.45 15.93 -4.88
N GLY A 301 -1.73 15.02 -5.52
CA GLY A 301 -1.39 13.72 -4.96
C GLY A 301 -1.78 12.55 -5.86
N ALA A 302 -0.93 11.53 -5.88
CA ALA A 302 -1.14 10.30 -6.64
C ALA A 302 -2.37 9.49 -6.16
N SER A 303 -2.86 9.81 -4.95
CA SER A 303 -3.88 9.03 -4.23
C SER A 303 -5.15 8.72 -5.01
N GLY A 304 -5.63 9.59 -5.92
CA GLY A 304 -6.76 9.26 -6.81
C GLY A 304 -6.48 8.07 -7.72
N GLY A 305 -5.30 8.03 -8.34
CA GLY A 305 -4.84 6.89 -9.14
C GLY A 305 -4.56 5.64 -8.30
N LEU A 306 -4.03 5.80 -7.09
CA LEU A 306 -3.79 4.69 -6.16
C LEU A 306 -5.10 4.06 -5.65
N MET A 307 -6.12 4.87 -5.38
CA MET A 307 -7.47 4.39 -5.09
C MET A 307 -8.05 3.65 -6.29
N GLY A 308 -7.71 4.09 -7.50
CA GLY A 308 -7.92 3.33 -8.74
C GLY A 308 -7.36 1.93 -8.72
N TRP A 309 -6.07 1.77 -8.42
CA TRP A 309 -5.48 0.44 -8.28
C TRP A 309 -6.14 -0.40 -7.20
N LEU A 310 -6.49 0.19 -6.06
CA LEU A 310 -7.21 -0.52 -5.01
C LEU A 310 -8.57 -1.03 -5.50
N GLY A 311 -9.37 -0.18 -6.17
CA GLY A 311 -10.67 -0.54 -6.74
C GLY A 311 -10.56 -1.57 -7.86
N PHE A 312 -9.56 -1.41 -8.73
CA PHE A 312 -9.24 -2.37 -9.76
C PHE A 312 -8.91 -3.74 -9.18
N LEU A 313 -7.99 -3.82 -8.19
CA LEU A 313 -7.59 -5.07 -7.57
C LEU A 313 -8.75 -5.77 -6.85
N LEU A 314 -9.64 -5.01 -6.18
CA LEU A 314 -10.84 -5.57 -5.55
C LEU A 314 -11.72 -6.33 -6.55
N VAL A 315 -11.96 -5.74 -7.72
CA VAL A 315 -12.77 -6.37 -8.77
C VAL A 315 -11.99 -7.48 -9.46
N PHE A 316 -10.77 -7.19 -9.93
CA PHE A 316 -9.93 -8.12 -10.65
C PHE A 316 -9.68 -9.41 -9.87
N GLU A 317 -9.26 -9.32 -8.60
CA GLU A 317 -8.97 -10.51 -7.78
C GLU A 317 -10.24 -11.27 -7.38
N SER A 318 -11.39 -10.61 -7.36
CA SER A 318 -12.68 -11.29 -7.17
C SER A 318 -13.10 -12.07 -8.41
N LEU A 319 -12.86 -11.50 -9.60
CA LEU A 319 -13.11 -12.14 -10.90
C LEU A 319 -12.10 -13.26 -11.23
N HIS A 320 -10.90 -13.18 -10.65
CA HIS A 320 -9.78 -14.12 -10.84
C HIS A 320 -9.37 -14.80 -9.53
N ALA A 321 -10.35 -15.25 -8.75
CA ALA A 321 -10.16 -15.71 -7.37
C ALA A 321 -9.20 -16.89 -7.18
N ARG A 322 -8.85 -17.63 -8.25
CA ARG A 322 -7.83 -18.70 -8.18
C ARG A 322 -6.39 -18.18 -8.16
N LEU A 323 -6.15 -16.93 -8.60
CA LEU A 323 -4.81 -16.34 -8.63
C LEU A 323 -4.29 -15.90 -7.26
N VAL A 324 -5.18 -15.63 -6.31
CA VAL A 324 -4.84 -14.99 -5.04
C VAL A 324 -5.58 -15.68 -3.89
N PRO A 325 -4.93 -16.06 -2.78
CA PRO A 325 -5.61 -16.65 -1.62
C PRO A 325 -6.70 -15.74 -1.03
N ARG A 326 -7.80 -16.35 -0.54
CA ARG A 326 -8.96 -15.61 0.00
C ARG A 326 -8.60 -14.63 1.13
N ARG A 327 -7.69 -15.01 2.04
CA ARG A 327 -7.25 -14.11 3.13
C ARG A 327 -6.52 -12.88 2.57
N SER A 328 -5.70 -13.05 1.53
CA SER A 328 -5.01 -11.94 0.85
C SER A 328 -5.99 -10.98 0.16
N ARG A 329 -7.02 -11.49 -0.52
CA ARG A 329 -8.06 -10.65 -1.14
C ARG A 329 -8.84 -9.81 -0.12
N ARG A 330 -9.17 -10.40 1.05
CA ARG A 330 -9.87 -9.69 2.12
C ARG A 330 -9.08 -8.50 2.69
N ARG A 331 -7.74 -8.52 2.59
CA ARG A 331 -6.90 -7.38 3.01
C ARG A 331 -7.14 -6.13 2.15
N LEU A 332 -7.50 -6.29 0.87
CA LEU A 332 -7.85 -5.13 0.01
C LEU A 332 -9.12 -4.43 0.51
N LEU A 333 -10.15 -5.19 0.91
CA LEU A 333 -11.36 -4.61 1.50
C LEU A 333 -11.06 -3.89 2.83
N ALA A 334 -10.21 -4.48 3.66
CA ALA A 334 -9.73 -3.81 4.87
C ALA A 334 -8.98 -2.52 4.54
N GLY A 335 -8.22 -2.48 3.45
CA GLY A 335 -7.58 -1.28 2.91
C GLY A 335 -8.58 -0.20 2.52
N VAL A 336 -9.67 -0.55 1.83
CA VAL A 336 -10.75 0.41 1.50
C VAL A 336 -11.39 0.99 2.76
N ILE A 337 -11.76 0.14 3.71
CA ILE A 337 -12.38 0.57 4.96
C ILE A 337 -11.43 1.50 5.72
N LEU A 338 -10.15 1.13 5.80
CA LEU A 338 -9.14 1.95 6.47
C LEU A 338 -8.97 3.31 5.79
N THR A 339 -8.85 3.35 4.47
CA THR A 339 -8.75 4.61 3.74
C THR A 339 -10.00 5.47 3.89
N ALA A 340 -11.20 4.87 3.94
CA ALA A 340 -12.43 5.59 4.21
C ALA A 340 -12.46 6.20 5.62
N VAL A 341 -11.98 5.48 6.65
CA VAL A 341 -11.85 6.01 8.01
C VAL A 341 -10.83 7.16 8.06
N ILE A 342 -9.68 7.00 7.40
CA ILE A 342 -8.67 8.05 7.28
C ILE A 342 -9.25 9.29 6.58
N GLY A 343 -9.96 9.09 5.46
CA GLY A 343 -10.64 10.14 4.71
C GLY A 343 -11.73 10.85 5.51
N ALA A 344 -12.47 10.12 6.35
CA ALA A 344 -13.47 10.70 7.25
C ALA A 344 -12.84 11.57 8.34
N ILE A 345 -11.74 11.11 8.95
CA ILE A 345 -11.01 11.89 9.97
C ILE A 345 -10.34 13.12 9.33
N GLY A 346 -9.76 12.96 8.15
CA GLY A 346 -9.04 14.00 7.43
C GLY A 346 -9.88 14.79 6.42
N PHE A 347 -11.21 14.76 6.49
CA PHE A 347 -12.10 15.28 5.43
C PHE A 347 -11.88 16.74 5.02
N ARG A 348 -11.21 17.54 5.87
CA ARG A 348 -10.89 18.95 5.59
C ARG A 348 -9.63 19.13 4.73
N PHE A 349 -8.76 18.13 4.66
CA PHE A 349 -7.47 18.20 3.95
C PHE A 349 -7.17 16.95 3.11
N ILE A 350 -8.09 15.97 3.10
CA ILE A 350 -8.07 14.81 2.22
C ILE A 350 -9.13 14.99 1.13
N ASP A 351 -8.72 14.79 -0.11
CA ASP A 351 -9.59 14.86 -1.27
C ASP A 351 -10.42 13.56 -1.42
N ASN A 352 -11.48 13.46 -0.61
CA ASN A 352 -12.37 12.30 -0.61
C ASN A 352 -13.11 12.13 -1.94
N ALA A 353 -13.35 13.21 -2.68
CA ALA A 353 -13.98 13.15 -4.00
C ALA A 353 -13.05 12.50 -5.03
N ALA A 354 -11.77 12.85 -5.05
CA ALA A 354 -10.77 12.19 -5.87
C ALA A 354 -10.60 10.71 -5.50
N HIS A 355 -10.62 10.39 -4.20
CA HIS A 355 -10.51 9.01 -3.73
C HIS A 355 -11.70 8.15 -4.18
N ALA A 356 -12.92 8.65 -4.00
CA ALA A 356 -14.13 7.95 -4.42
C ALA A 356 -14.21 7.81 -5.94
N GLY A 357 -13.96 8.88 -6.70
CA GLY A 357 -13.95 8.86 -8.16
C GLY A 357 -12.89 7.91 -8.72
N GLY A 358 -11.68 7.95 -8.17
CA GLY A 358 -10.59 7.05 -8.55
C GLY A 358 -10.91 5.58 -8.26
N LEU A 359 -11.43 5.28 -7.06
CA LEU A 359 -11.85 3.93 -6.66
C LEU A 359 -12.90 3.36 -7.63
N LEU A 360 -13.95 4.12 -7.91
CA LEU A 360 -15.02 3.71 -8.81
C LEU A 360 -14.53 3.51 -10.26
N ALA A 361 -13.66 4.39 -10.75
CA ALA A 361 -13.04 4.25 -12.06
C ALA A 361 -12.20 2.97 -12.17
N GLY A 362 -11.43 2.65 -11.12
CA GLY A 362 -10.64 1.42 -11.08
C GLY A 362 -11.50 0.16 -11.06
N MET A 363 -12.58 0.16 -10.25
CA MET A 363 -13.56 -0.92 -10.23
C MET A 363 -14.21 -1.13 -11.60
N ALA A 364 -14.63 -0.03 -12.26
CA ALA A 364 -15.22 -0.07 -13.59
C ALA A 364 -14.23 -0.63 -14.62
N TYR A 365 -12.97 -0.18 -14.61
CA TYR A 365 -11.93 -0.71 -15.48
C TYR A 365 -11.75 -2.22 -15.28
N GLY A 366 -11.64 -2.68 -14.04
CA GLY A 366 -11.52 -4.10 -13.70
C GLY A 366 -12.69 -4.93 -14.22
N ALA A 367 -13.92 -4.43 -14.11
CA ALA A 367 -15.12 -5.13 -14.56
C ALA A 367 -15.26 -5.17 -16.09
N LEU A 368 -14.85 -4.11 -16.78
CA LEU A 368 -15.02 -3.97 -18.24
C LEU A 368 -13.91 -4.65 -19.04
N VAL A 369 -12.66 -4.59 -18.56
CA VAL A 369 -11.49 -5.07 -19.30
C VAL A 369 -11.20 -6.55 -19.02
N PHE A 370 -11.51 -7.03 -17.81
CA PHE A 370 -11.16 -8.38 -17.39
C PHE A 370 -12.40 -9.25 -17.18
N PRO A 371 -12.74 -10.16 -18.11
CA PRO A 371 -13.85 -11.08 -17.91
C PRO A 371 -13.57 -12.04 -16.75
N LYS A 372 -14.64 -12.54 -16.12
CA LYS A 372 -14.53 -13.56 -15.06
C LYS A 372 -13.80 -14.79 -15.59
N SER A 373 -12.83 -15.29 -14.83
CA SER A 373 -12.04 -16.46 -15.20
C SER A 373 -11.85 -17.41 -14.04
N SER A 374 -12.02 -18.71 -14.30
CA SER A 374 -11.66 -19.79 -13.38
C SER A 374 -10.23 -20.31 -13.61
N SER A 375 -9.47 -19.68 -14.51
CA SER A 375 -8.09 -20.07 -14.79
C SER A 375 -7.18 -19.75 -13.61
N ALA A 376 -6.25 -20.66 -13.31
CA ALA A 376 -5.15 -20.42 -12.39
C ALA A 376 -3.98 -19.68 -13.04
N MET A 377 -4.10 -19.35 -14.33
CA MET A 377 -3.09 -18.63 -15.09
C MET A 377 -3.42 -17.14 -15.18
N ARG A 378 -2.38 -16.32 -15.03
CA ARG A 378 -2.48 -14.87 -15.20
C ARG A 378 -2.90 -14.53 -16.64
N PRO A 379 -3.72 -13.48 -16.84
CA PRO A 379 -4.03 -12.99 -18.18
C PRO A 379 -2.75 -12.74 -19.00
N ARG A 380 -2.84 -13.06 -20.30
CA ARG A 380 -1.81 -12.75 -21.28
C ARG A 380 -2.03 -11.34 -21.78
N THR A 381 -0.94 -10.59 -21.96
CA THR A 381 -1.00 -9.26 -22.56
C THR A 381 -1.37 -9.37 -24.03
N THR A 382 -2.37 -8.60 -24.46
CA THR A 382 -2.75 -8.46 -25.86
C THR A 382 -2.00 -7.29 -26.52
N ILE A 383 -2.03 -7.21 -27.85
CA ILE A 383 -1.45 -6.06 -28.56
C ILE A 383 -2.17 -4.76 -28.18
N THR A 384 -3.50 -4.81 -28.02
CA THR A 384 -4.29 -3.66 -27.56
C THR A 384 -3.87 -3.17 -26.18
N ASP A 385 -3.55 -4.09 -25.26
CA ASP A 385 -3.01 -3.72 -23.95
C ASP A 385 -1.65 -3.02 -24.11
N LEU A 386 -0.74 -3.57 -24.93
CA LEU A 386 0.57 -2.96 -25.15
C LEU A 386 0.48 -1.55 -25.74
N VAL A 387 -0.39 -1.34 -26.73
CA VAL A 387 -0.60 -0.02 -27.34
C VAL A 387 -1.20 0.95 -26.32
N ALA A 388 -2.23 0.53 -25.58
CA ALA A 388 -2.84 1.36 -24.55
C ALA A 388 -1.85 1.72 -23.42
N GLY A 389 -1.06 0.74 -22.97
CA GLY A 389 -0.01 0.93 -21.97
C GLY A 389 1.08 1.87 -22.43
N ALA A 390 1.54 1.73 -23.68
CA ALA A 390 2.56 2.60 -24.25
C ALA A 390 2.04 4.04 -24.40
N ALA A 391 0.82 4.21 -24.92
CA ALA A 391 0.18 5.52 -25.01
C ALA A 391 0.00 6.17 -23.63
N ALA A 392 -0.49 5.41 -22.64
CA ALA A 392 -0.61 5.88 -21.27
C ALA A 392 0.75 6.26 -20.66
N MET A 393 1.81 5.49 -20.91
CA MET A 393 3.16 5.83 -20.45
C MET A 393 3.67 7.13 -21.09
N LEU A 394 3.43 7.34 -22.39
CA LEU A 394 3.79 8.59 -23.07
C LEU A 394 3.06 9.78 -22.46
N VAL A 395 1.76 9.65 -22.17
CA VAL A 395 0.98 10.69 -21.49
C VAL A 395 1.55 10.97 -20.10
N LEU A 396 1.89 9.94 -19.32
CA LEU A 396 2.49 10.11 -17.99
C LEU A 396 3.83 10.86 -18.06
N LEU A 397 4.70 10.47 -19.00
CA LEU A 397 6.01 11.11 -19.20
C LEU A 397 5.86 12.56 -19.66
N ALA A 398 4.97 12.84 -20.61
CA ALA A 398 4.68 14.20 -21.07
C ALA A 398 4.12 15.06 -19.94
N SER A 399 3.24 14.50 -19.11
CA SER A 399 2.67 15.20 -17.95
C SER A 399 3.73 15.50 -16.89
N ALA A 400 4.66 14.57 -16.63
CA ALA A 400 5.77 14.79 -15.72
C ALA A 400 6.74 15.87 -16.23
N ALA A 401 7.11 15.81 -17.51
CA ALA A 401 7.95 16.83 -18.14
C ALA A 401 7.28 18.21 -18.12
N TRP A 402 5.98 18.27 -18.43
CA TRP A 402 5.19 19.50 -18.38
C TRP A 402 5.11 20.06 -16.96
N ALA A 403 4.85 19.22 -15.96
CA ALA A 403 4.82 19.63 -14.55
C ALA A 403 6.17 20.25 -14.12
N VAL A 404 7.29 19.60 -14.46
CA VAL A 404 8.63 20.12 -14.19
C VAL A 404 8.85 21.47 -14.88
N PHE A 405 8.49 21.58 -16.16
CA PHE A 405 8.66 22.81 -16.93
C PHE A 405 7.88 23.99 -16.33
N VAL A 406 6.59 23.81 -16.02
CA VAL A 406 5.77 24.92 -15.48
C VAL A 406 6.18 25.28 -14.05
N ILE A 407 6.60 24.30 -13.22
CA ILE A 407 7.12 24.57 -11.87
C ILE A 407 8.44 25.34 -11.95
N ALA A 408 9.32 24.97 -12.88
CA ALA A 408 10.60 25.67 -13.06
C ALA A 408 10.41 27.09 -13.63
N SER A 409 9.42 27.28 -14.49
CA SER A 409 9.12 28.58 -15.13
C SER A 409 8.36 29.55 -14.23
N ALA A 410 7.70 29.06 -13.19
CA ALA A 410 6.96 29.86 -12.21
C ALA A 410 7.83 30.39 -11.05
N ARG A 411 9.15 30.18 -11.13
CA ARG A 411 10.16 30.76 -10.22
C ARG A 411 10.71 32.02 -10.84
#